data_AF-A0A1A8N751-F1
#
_entry.id   AF-A0A1A8N751-F1
#
_cell.length_a   1.000
_cell.length_b   1.000
_cell.length_c   1.000
_cell.angle_alpha   90.00
_cell.angle_beta   90.00
_cell.angle_gamma   90.00
#
_symmetry.space_group_name_H-M   'P 1'
#
loop_
_entity.id
_entity.type
_entity.pdbx_description
1 polymer ?
#
loop_
_entity_poly.entity_id
_entity_poly.type
_entity_poly.pdbx_seq_one_letter_code
_entity_poly.pdbx_strand_id
1 'polypeptide(L)'
;YHPDSGAVTADAVLFARVEEAYRAVLAHQSKVGADGVKDEENEEEKSRGAALQHRHYLSYDGVGMGTPSQRERQYRQIRVDRAAEQVLNYRQKEHERAAAADGAMVERDMRQRSQKIKITQAVERLVEDLIQESMARGDFQNLSGAGKPLSKFEYNPYADPMTHNLNRILIDNGYQPSWVVTQRDIRESVDRIRNRLLEGRARLSDPMTPTEQNQWEQLCASVEEDLMKLNKMVDNYNLIVPMLSMQMVHFSLVRELDRAVRGAEQRRMDQLRDKEKERQRRKEEKKRENSSSKTRAKSRGLVSWMQRFLRC
;
A
#
# COMPACT_ATOMS: atom_id res chain seq x y z
N TYR A 1 6.08 -52.84 30.11
CA TYR A 1 5.77 -54.20 29.61
C TYR A 1 5.82 -54.34 28.09
N HIS A 2 5.72 -53.27 27.30
CA HIS A 2 5.80 -53.41 25.83
C HIS A 2 7.09 -54.12 25.40
N PRO A 3 7.02 -55.17 24.54
CA PRO A 3 8.17 -56.01 24.21
C PRO A 3 9.33 -55.23 23.57
N ASP A 4 9.02 -54.19 22.80
CA ASP A 4 10.03 -53.35 22.12
C ASP A 4 10.56 -52.17 22.96
N SER A 5 10.16 -52.06 24.23
CA SER A 5 10.54 -50.89 25.06
C SER A 5 11.97 -50.93 25.62
N GLY A 6 12.70 -52.04 25.43
CA GLY A 6 14.11 -52.20 25.86
C GLY A 6 14.35 -52.10 27.37
N ALA A 7 13.30 -51.95 28.18
CA ALA A 7 13.38 -51.86 29.63
C ALA A 7 13.47 -53.26 30.29
N VAL A 8 14.08 -53.36 31.47
CA VAL A 8 14.21 -54.62 32.23
C VAL A 8 12.84 -55.24 32.61
N THR A 9 11.77 -54.46 32.52
CA THR A 9 10.37 -54.86 32.75
C THR A 9 9.59 -55.15 31.46
N ALA A 10 10.29 -55.33 30.34
CA ALA A 10 9.69 -55.76 29.08
C ALA A 10 9.41 -57.27 29.11
N ASP A 11 8.13 -57.64 29.05
CA ASP A 11 7.68 -59.02 29.04
C ASP A 11 6.48 -59.12 28.10
N ALA A 12 6.69 -59.85 26.99
CA ALA A 12 5.72 -59.99 25.92
C ALA A 12 4.43 -60.69 26.38
N VAL A 13 4.54 -61.62 27.32
CA VAL A 13 3.40 -62.40 27.82
C VAL A 13 2.51 -61.55 28.72
N LEU A 14 3.13 -60.75 29.60
CA LEU A 14 2.41 -59.79 30.43
C LEU A 14 1.75 -58.69 29.58
N PHE A 15 2.44 -58.22 28.53
CA PHE A 15 1.87 -57.24 27.62
C PHE A 15 0.60 -57.74 26.90
N ALA A 16 0.64 -58.96 26.37
CA ALA A 16 -0.53 -59.57 25.72
C ALA A 16 -1.72 -59.72 26.69
N ARG A 17 -1.46 -60.16 27.93
CA ARG A 17 -2.49 -60.24 28.98
C ARG A 17 -3.11 -58.89 29.33
N VAL A 18 -2.28 -57.84 29.41
CA VAL A 18 -2.75 -56.48 29.71
C VAL A 18 -3.59 -55.94 28.53
N GLU A 19 -3.18 -56.23 27.29
CA GLU A 19 -3.94 -55.84 26.10
C GLU A 19 -5.30 -56.55 26.03
N GLU A 20 -5.34 -57.86 26.29
CA GLU A 20 -6.58 -58.63 26.36
C GLU A 20 -7.52 -58.11 27.46
N ALA A 21 -6.99 -57.85 28.66
CA ALA A 21 -7.75 -57.27 29.76
C ALA A 21 -8.30 -55.87 29.39
N TYR A 22 -7.50 -55.04 28.73
CA TYR A 22 -7.91 -53.71 28.30
C TYR A 22 -9.02 -53.77 27.22
N ARG A 23 -8.89 -54.67 26.24
CA ARG A 23 -9.95 -54.92 25.24
C ARG A 23 -11.24 -55.42 25.88
N ALA A 24 -11.16 -56.28 26.90
CA ALA A 24 -12.32 -56.75 27.66
C ALA A 24 -13.02 -55.62 28.42
N VAL A 25 -12.27 -54.70 29.03
CA VAL A 25 -12.82 -53.51 29.72
C VAL A 25 -13.50 -52.57 28.74
N LEU A 26 -12.90 -52.30 27.57
CA LEU A 26 -13.53 -51.49 26.54
C LEU A 26 -14.82 -52.11 26.01
N ALA A 27 -14.84 -53.44 25.80
CA ALA A 27 -16.04 -54.16 25.42
C ALA A 27 -17.13 -54.06 26.51
N HIS A 28 -16.76 -54.18 27.79
CA HIS A 28 -17.68 -54.00 28.90
C HIS A 28 -18.21 -52.57 28.99
N GLN A 29 -17.38 -51.54 28.85
CA GLN A 29 -17.82 -50.14 28.84
C GLN A 29 -18.74 -49.81 27.66
N SER A 30 -18.49 -50.40 26.49
CA SER A 30 -19.39 -50.25 25.34
C SER A 30 -20.76 -50.91 25.56
N LYS A 31 -20.82 -52.01 26.33
CA LYS A 31 -22.07 -52.68 26.71
C LYS A 31 -22.80 -51.94 27.84
N VAL A 32 -22.09 -51.47 28.87
CA VAL A 32 -22.66 -50.66 29.97
C VAL A 32 -23.16 -49.31 29.45
N GLY A 33 -22.50 -48.73 28.44
CA GLY A 33 -22.99 -47.53 27.75
C GLY A 33 -24.24 -47.76 26.91
N ALA A 34 -24.55 -49.01 26.53
CA ALA A 34 -25.73 -49.39 25.76
C ALA A 34 -26.91 -49.90 26.62
N ASP A 35 -26.64 -50.50 27.79
CA ASP A 35 -27.67 -51.00 28.73
C ASP A 35 -27.96 -50.03 29.90
N GLY A 36 -27.29 -48.86 29.96
CA GLY A 36 -27.49 -47.82 30.98
C GLY A 36 -28.79 -47.00 30.85
N VAL A 37 -29.74 -47.44 30.03
CA VAL A 37 -31.11 -46.90 29.96
C VAL A 37 -32.10 -48.06 30.05
N LYS A 38 -32.17 -48.68 31.22
CA LYS A 38 -33.35 -49.40 31.66
C LYS A 38 -33.83 -48.73 32.93
N ASP A 39 -34.84 -47.91 32.77
CA ASP A 39 -35.64 -47.37 33.87
C ASP A 39 -36.19 -48.55 34.68
N GLU A 40 -35.77 -48.68 35.93
CA GLU A 40 -36.52 -49.44 36.92
C GLU A 40 -37.70 -48.56 37.35
N GLU A 41 -38.89 -48.94 36.89
CA GLU A 41 -40.16 -48.43 37.36
C GLU A 41 -40.28 -48.70 38.87
N ASN A 42 -40.24 -47.64 39.67
CA ASN A 42 -40.77 -47.65 41.03
C ASN A 42 -42.18 -47.05 40.97
N GLU A 43 -43.18 -47.93 40.89
CA GLU A 43 -44.57 -47.56 41.17
C GLU A 43 -44.69 -47.25 42.67
N GLU A 44 -44.69 -45.97 43.02
CA GLU A 44 -45.46 -45.40 44.14
C GLU A 44 -45.03 -43.93 44.36
N GLU A 45 -45.67 -43.00 43.65
CA GLU A 45 -46.07 -41.69 44.20
C GLU A 45 -46.97 -40.95 43.19
N LYS A 46 -48.22 -41.38 43.10
CA LYS A 46 -49.30 -40.49 42.65
C LYS A 46 -49.52 -39.45 43.74
N SER A 47 -49.08 -38.20 43.51
CA SER A 47 -49.84 -36.96 43.80
C SER A 47 -48.97 -35.71 44.04
N ARG A 48 -48.19 -35.25 43.05
CA ARG A 48 -47.92 -33.80 42.91
C ARG A 48 -48.00 -33.43 41.43
N GLY A 49 -48.78 -32.38 41.14
CA GLY A 49 -49.24 -32.02 39.80
C GLY A 49 -48.14 -32.03 38.75
N ALA A 50 -48.49 -32.45 37.54
CA ALA A 50 -47.62 -32.54 36.39
C ALA A 50 -46.92 -31.20 36.09
N ALA A 51 -45.74 -31.00 36.66
CA ALA A 51 -44.80 -30.00 36.18
C ALA A 51 -44.13 -30.58 34.93
N LEU A 52 -44.23 -29.86 33.81
CA LEU A 52 -43.64 -30.21 32.52
C LEU A 52 -42.16 -30.62 32.71
N GLN A 53 -41.85 -31.91 32.50
CA GLN A 53 -40.56 -32.55 32.78
C GLN A 53 -39.40 -32.07 31.89
N HIS A 54 -39.67 -31.14 30.95
CA HIS A 54 -38.69 -30.66 29.96
C HIS A 54 -38.33 -29.18 30.11
N ARG A 55 -38.45 -28.61 31.30
CA ARG A 55 -37.86 -27.29 31.60
C ARG A 55 -36.46 -27.45 32.18
N HIS A 56 -35.50 -27.80 31.33
CA HIS A 56 -34.09 -27.60 31.65
C HIS A 56 -33.80 -26.09 31.52
N TYR A 57 -33.74 -25.38 32.64
CA TYR A 57 -33.16 -24.04 32.63
C TYR A 57 -31.68 -24.16 32.28
N LEU A 58 -31.19 -23.28 31.40
CA LEU A 58 -29.75 -23.15 31.14
C LEU A 58 -29.06 -22.91 32.49
N SER A 59 -28.22 -23.84 32.95
CA SER A 59 -27.42 -23.63 34.15
C SER A 59 -26.40 -22.54 33.81
N TYR A 60 -26.63 -21.32 34.27
CA TYR A 60 -25.73 -20.17 34.07
C TYR A 60 -24.44 -20.29 34.90
N ASP A 61 -23.95 -21.51 35.18
CA ASP A 61 -22.81 -21.80 36.06
C ASP A 61 -22.89 -21.13 37.45
N GLY A 62 -24.11 -20.88 37.94
CA GLY A 62 -24.34 -20.15 39.19
C GLY A 62 -24.12 -18.63 39.10
N VAL A 63 -23.99 -18.09 37.89
CA VAL A 63 -23.63 -16.69 37.64
C VAL A 63 -24.88 -15.81 37.45
N GLY A 64 -24.93 -14.73 38.23
CA GLY A 64 -25.98 -13.71 38.18
C GLY A 64 -27.06 -13.86 39.25
N MET A 65 -27.71 -12.76 39.60
CA MET A 65 -28.78 -12.69 40.60
C MET A 65 -30.08 -12.15 39.96
N GLY A 66 -31.24 -12.56 40.49
CA GLY A 66 -32.55 -12.07 40.05
C GLY A 66 -33.35 -13.05 39.19
N THR A 67 -34.26 -12.52 38.39
CA THR A 67 -35.17 -13.32 37.55
C THR A 67 -34.43 -14.10 36.47
N PRO A 68 -34.98 -15.22 35.94
CA PRO A 68 -34.33 -16.02 34.90
C PRO A 68 -33.86 -15.20 33.67
N SER A 69 -34.64 -14.23 33.21
CA SER A 69 -34.29 -13.34 32.10
C SER A 69 -33.17 -12.35 32.43
N GLN A 70 -33.05 -11.90 33.68
CA GLN A 70 -31.95 -11.04 34.12
C GLN A 70 -30.63 -11.82 34.18
N ARG A 71 -30.68 -13.06 34.72
CA ARG A 71 -29.52 -13.97 34.72
C ARG A 71 -29.08 -14.33 33.31
N GLU A 72 -30.02 -14.53 32.39
CA GLU A 72 -29.67 -14.78 30.98
C GLU A 72 -28.86 -13.64 30.36
N ARG A 73 -29.27 -12.38 30.57
CA ARG A 73 -28.56 -11.21 30.04
C ARG A 73 -27.15 -11.09 30.63
N GLN A 74 -27.00 -11.30 31.93
CA GLN A 74 -25.71 -11.27 32.62
C GLN A 74 -24.79 -12.41 32.14
N TYR A 75 -25.32 -13.63 32.01
CA TYR A 75 -24.56 -14.76 31.50
C TYR A 75 -24.12 -14.57 30.03
N ARG A 76 -24.97 -13.93 29.21
CA ARG A 76 -24.59 -13.54 27.85
C ARG A 76 -23.43 -12.56 27.83
N GLN A 77 -23.42 -11.55 28.71
CA GLN A 77 -22.29 -10.61 28.83
C GLN A 77 -21.01 -11.34 29.25
N ILE A 78 -21.08 -12.17 30.30
CA ILE A 78 -19.91 -12.89 30.84
C ILE A 78 -19.35 -13.91 29.83
N ARG A 79 -20.20 -14.53 29.01
CA ARG A 79 -19.73 -15.37 27.91
C ARG A 79 -18.95 -14.59 26.86
N VAL A 80 -19.41 -13.38 26.52
CA VAL A 80 -18.71 -12.50 25.57
C VAL A 80 -17.36 -12.07 26.15
N ASP A 81 -17.31 -11.68 27.42
CA ASP A 81 -16.08 -11.27 28.09
C ASP A 81 -15.07 -12.43 28.16
N ARG A 82 -15.52 -13.62 28.56
CA ARG A 82 -14.67 -14.83 28.56
C ARG A 82 -14.17 -15.19 27.17
N ALA A 83 -15.01 -15.07 26.14
CA ALA A 83 -14.59 -15.31 24.76
C ALA A 83 -13.52 -14.30 24.31
N ALA A 84 -13.68 -13.02 24.67
CA ALA A 84 -12.69 -11.99 24.38
C ALA A 84 -11.35 -12.26 25.09
N GLU A 85 -11.38 -12.62 26.37
CA GLU A 85 -10.18 -13.02 27.14
C GLU A 85 -9.50 -14.24 26.53
N GLN A 86 -10.26 -15.26 26.11
CA GLN A 86 -9.70 -16.45 25.47
C GLN A 86 -9.00 -16.13 24.14
N VAL A 87 -9.56 -15.25 23.32
CA VAL A 87 -8.94 -14.81 22.06
C VAL A 87 -7.65 -14.03 22.32
N LEU A 88 -7.65 -13.14 23.32
CA LEU A 88 -6.45 -12.40 23.72
C LEU A 88 -5.35 -13.32 24.23
N ASN A 89 -5.71 -14.27 25.12
CA ASN A 89 -4.79 -15.26 25.65
C ASN A 89 -4.22 -16.18 24.55
N TYR A 90 -5.04 -16.57 23.57
CA TYR A 90 -4.59 -17.36 22.43
C TYR A 90 -3.60 -16.57 21.57
N ARG A 91 -3.91 -15.32 21.23
CA ARG A 91 -2.99 -14.43 20.49
C ARG A 91 -1.68 -14.23 21.24
N GLN A 92 -1.74 -14.02 22.55
CA GLN A 92 -0.55 -13.86 23.39
C GLN A 92 0.31 -15.13 23.36
N LYS A 93 -0.28 -16.32 23.53
CA LYS A 93 0.44 -17.59 23.45
C LYS A 93 1.05 -17.85 22.07
N GLU A 94 0.34 -17.50 21.01
CA GLU A 94 0.87 -17.60 19.65
C GLU A 94 2.05 -16.64 19.43
N HIS A 95 1.98 -15.41 19.96
CA HIS A 95 3.11 -14.48 19.95
C HIS A 95 4.30 -14.98 20.77
N GLU A 96 4.07 -15.58 21.94
CA GLU A 96 5.11 -16.18 22.79
C GLU A 96 5.76 -17.39 22.12
N ARG A 97 4.97 -18.25 21.45
CA ARG A 97 5.46 -19.40 20.67
C ARG A 97 6.29 -18.96 19.47
N ALA A 98 5.82 -17.96 18.71
CA ALA A 98 6.56 -17.39 17.60
C ALA A 98 7.87 -16.73 18.07
N ALA A 99 7.85 -16.07 19.24
CA ALA A 99 9.05 -15.48 19.84
C ALA A 99 10.06 -16.54 20.34
N ALA A 100 9.57 -17.68 20.83
CA ALA A 100 10.41 -18.79 21.28
C ALA A 100 11.03 -19.59 20.12
N ALA A 101 10.37 -19.66 18.97
CA ALA A 101 10.87 -20.38 17.79
C ALA A 101 12.02 -19.63 17.07
N ASP A 102 12.00 -18.30 17.05
CA ASP A 102 12.90 -17.47 16.24
C ASP A 102 13.93 -16.69 17.11
N GLY A 103 14.62 -17.40 18.01
CA GLY A 103 15.58 -16.81 18.95
C GLY A 103 16.85 -16.23 18.30
N ALA A 104 16.82 -14.95 17.93
CA ALA A 104 17.90 -13.93 17.90
C ALA A 104 17.62 -12.80 16.89
N MET A 105 16.86 -13.07 15.83
CA MET A 105 16.52 -12.08 14.79
C MET A 105 15.30 -11.21 15.17
N VAL A 106 14.49 -11.70 16.12
CA VAL A 106 13.21 -11.11 16.56
C VAL A 106 13.34 -9.86 17.43
N GLU A 107 14.43 -9.64 18.17
CA GLU A 107 14.50 -8.50 19.09
C GLU A 107 14.56 -7.15 18.35
N ARG A 108 15.28 -7.07 17.22
CA ARG A 108 15.29 -5.87 16.36
C ARG A 108 13.93 -5.63 15.72
N ASP A 109 13.30 -6.70 15.22
CA ASP A 109 11.97 -6.63 14.61
C ASP A 109 10.88 -6.27 15.63
N MET A 110 10.95 -6.79 16.86
CA MET A 110 10.03 -6.43 17.95
C MET A 110 10.18 -4.96 18.36
N ARG A 111 11.41 -4.43 18.44
CA ARG A 111 11.64 -3.01 18.69
C ARG A 111 11.08 -2.14 17.57
N GLN A 112 11.30 -2.51 16.30
CA GLN A 112 10.74 -1.77 15.18
C GLN A 112 9.21 -1.85 15.12
N ARG A 113 8.62 -3.03 15.36
CA ARG A 113 7.16 -3.24 15.40
C ARG A 113 6.54 -2.47 16.55
N SER A 114 7.11 -2.54 17.75
CA SER A 114 6.63 -1.79 18.91
C SER A 114 6.77 -0.28 18.73
N GLN A 115 7.85 0.20 18.09
CA GLN A 115 7.99 1.61 17.74
C GLN A 115 6.93 2.04 16.72
N LYS A 116 6.66 1.23 15.68
CA LYS A 116 5.59 1.49 14.71
C LYS A 116 4.22 1.56 15.40
N ILE A 117 3.91 0.60 16.28
CA ILE A 117 2.65 0.57 17.05
C ILE A 117 2.52 1.80 17.95
N LYS A 118 3.60 2.22 18.62
CA LYS A 118 3.60 3.43 19.44
C LYS A 118 3.36 4.69 18.60
N ILE A 119 3.97 4.76 17.41
CA ILE A 119 3.77 5.88 16.48
C ILE A 119 2.31 5.91 16.00
N THR A 120 1.73 4.78 15.58
CA THR A 120 0.33 4.75 15.12
C THR A 120 -0.62 5.16 16.25
N GLN A 121 -0.44 4.64 17.46
CA GLN A 121 -1.26 5.04 18.61
C GLN A 121 -1.08 6.51 19.00
N ALA A 122 0.12 7.07 18.84
CA ALA A 122 0.36 8.49 19.07
C ALA A 122 -0.36 9.35 18.02
N VAL A 123 -0.31 8.95 16.75
CA VAL A 123 -1.04 9.62 15.67
C VAL A 123 -2.55 9.53 15.90
N GLU A 124 -3.08 8.37 16.27
CA GLU A 124 -4.51 8.20 16.59
C GLU A 124 -4.95 9.13 17.73
N ARG A 125 -4.15 9.25 18.79
CA ARG A 125 -4.43 10.20 19.88
C ARG A 125 -4.38 11.65 19.41
N LEU A 126 -3.36 12.03 18.63
CA LEU A 126 -3.25 13.39 18.08
C LEU A 126 -4.42 13.74 17.17
N VAL A 127 -4.91 12.78 16.38
CA VAL A 127 -6.08 12.96 15.52
C VAL A 127 -7.35 13.11 16.37
N GLU A 128 -7.54 12.31 17.41
CA GLU A 128 -8.66 12.45 18.34
C GLU A 128 -8.64 13.81 19.04
N ASP A 129 -7.48 14.25 19.53
CA ASP A 129 -7.31 15.56 20.16
C ASP A 129 -7.65 16.68 19.18
N LEU A 130 -7.23 16.58 17.91
CA LEU A 130 -7.57 17.54 16.87
C LEU A 130 -9.08 17.58 16.57
N ILE A 131 -9.75 16.43 16.56
CA ILE A 131 -11.20 16.34 16.35
C ILE A 131 -11.93 17.00 17.53
N GLN A 132 -11.55 16.67 18.76
CA GLN A 132 -12.11 17.25 19.98
C GLN A 132 -11.92 18.77 20.01
N GLU A 133 -10.73 19.26 19.63
CA GLU A 133 -10.43 20.68 19.55
C GLU A 133 -11.28 21.37 18.47
N SER A 134 -11.42 20.77 17.29
CA SER A 134 -12.26 21.29 16.19
C SER A 134 -13.75 21.31 16.58
N MET A 135 -14.21 20.31 17.35
CA MET A 135 -15.55 20.30 17.95
C MET A 135 -15.74 21.43 18.96
N ALA A 136 -14.75 21.66 19.84
CA ALA A 136 -14.80 22.72 20.84
C ALA A 136 -14.77 24.13 20.21
N ARG A 137 -13.99 24.32 19.13
CA ARG A 137 -13.98 25.56 18.32
C ARG A 137 -15.29 25.81 17.59
N GLY A 138 -16.09 24.76 17.38
CA GLY A 138 -17.35 24.84 16.64
C GLY A 138 -17.17 24.80 15.13
N ASP A 139 -16.06 24.26 14.62
CA ASP A 139 -15.80 24.13 13.17
C ASP A 139 -16.86 23.24 12.46
N PHE A 140 -17.55 22.40 13.24
CA PHE A 140 -18.67 21.58 12.77
C PHE A 140 -20.06 22.26 12.88
N GLN A 141 -20.13 23.48 13.40
CA GLN A 141 -21.38 24.25 13.50
C GLN A 141 -21.60 25.05 12.21
N ASN A 142 -22.83 25.06 11.68
CA ASN A 142 -23.22 25.78 10.45
C ASN A 142 -22.52 25.34 9.15
N LEU A 143 -22.18 24.05 9.03
CA LEU A 143 -21.70 23.48 7.78
C LEU A 143 -22.68 23.72 6.63
N SER A 144 -22.17 24.06 5.44
CA SER A 144 -22.98 24.25 4.24
C SER A 144 -23.72 22.95 3.89
N GLY A 145 -25.05 22.96 4.04
CA GLY A 145 -25.89 21.78 3.77
C GLY A 145 -26.31 20.99 5.02
N ALA A 146 -25.98 21.46 6.23
CA ALA A 146 -26.52 20.88 7.47
C ALA A 146 -28.05 20.82 7.44
N GLY A 147 -28.63 19.65 7.75
CA GLY A 147 -30.08 19.41 7.75
C GLY A 147 -30.73 19.28 6.37
N LYS A 148 -29.99 19.45 5.27
CA LYS A 148 -30.49 19.22 3.91
C LYS A 148 -30.21 17.79 3.46
N PRO A 149 -31.09 17.17 2.67
CA PRO A 149 -30.78 15.87 2.06
C PRO A 149 -29.53 15.98 1.19
N LEU A 150 -28.69 14.95 1.22
CA LEU A 150 -27.50 14.88 0.38
C LEU A 150 -27.90 15.04 -1.10
N SER A 151 -27.14 15.82 -1.86
CA SER A 151 -27.38 15.97 -3.31
C SER A 151 -27.39 14.58 -3.95
N LYS A 152 -28.33 14.31 -4.87
CA LYS A 152 -28.37 13.05 -5.63
C LYS A 152 -26.99 12.81 -6.25
N PHE A 153 -26.36 11.74 -5.81
CA PHE A 153 -25.02 11.37 -6.22
C PHE A 153 -25.01 11.08 -7.72
N GLU A 154 -23.88 11.31 -8.40
CA GLU A 154 -23.64 10.66 -9.68
C GLU A 154 -23.71 9.15 -9.45
N TYR A 155 -24.82 8.56 -9.87
CA TYR A 155 -25.06 7.14 -9.66
C TYR A 155 -24.18 6.38 -10.65
N ASN A 156 -23.13 5.74 -10.15
CA ASN A 156 -22.37 4.76 -10.91
C ASN A 156 -23.05 3.39 -10.76
N PRO A 157 -23.70 2.83 -11.80
CA PRO A 157 -24.40 1.55 -11.72
C PRO A 157 -23.46 0.36 -11.46
N TYR A 158 -22.17 0.53 -11.71
CA TYR A 158 -21.14 -0.49 -11.58
C TYR A 158 -20.41 -0.45 -10.23
N ALA A 159 -20.69 0.55 -9.38
CA ALA A 159 -20.06 0.70 -8.07
C ALA A 159 -21.10 0.64 -6.96
N ASP A 160 -20.73 -0.01 -5.86
CA ASP A 160 -21.53 0.03 -4.64
C ASP A 160 -21.65 1.49 -4.12
N PRO A 161 -22.86 1.97 -3.74
CA PRO A 161 -23.06 3.34 -3.29
C PRO A 161 -22.17 3.76 -2.11
N MET A 162 -21.85 2.85 -1.18
CA MET A 162 -20.96 3.17 -0.06
C MET A 162 -19.53 3.43 -0.56
N THR A 163 -19.03 2.53 -1.41
CA THR A 163 -17.67 2.63 -1.99
C THR A 163 -17.52 3.88 -2.85
N HIS A 164 -18.52 4.18 -3.67
CA HIS A 164 -18.53 5.38 -4.50
C HIS A 164 -18.48 6.67 -3.66
N ASN A 165 -19.30 6.72 -2.60
CA ASN A 165 -19.33 7.89 -1.71
C ASN A 165 -18.02 8.07 -0.94
N LEU A 166 -17.42 6.97 -0.48
CA LEU A 166 -16.11 7.01 0.18
C LEU A 166 -15.03 7.55 -0.78
N ASN A 167 -14.96 7.00 -2.00
CA ASN A 167 -13.99 7.45 -3.00
C ASN A 167 -14.18 8.92 -3.36
N ARG A 168 -15.43 9.40 -3.43
CA ARG A 168 -15.71 10.83 -3.64
C ARG A 168 -15.17 11.68 -2.51
N ILE A 169 -15.46 11.33 -1.26
CA ILE A 169 -14.94 12.06 -0.08
C ILE A 169 -13.41 12.10 -0.12
N LEU A 170 -12.77 10.99 -0.45
CA LEU A 170 -11.31 10.93 -0.59
C LEU A 170 -10.82 11.89 -1.69
N ILE A 171 -11.44 11.90 -2.85
CA ILE A 171 -11.09 12.79 -3.97
C ILE A 171 -11.31 14.27 -3.60
N ASP A 172 -12.43 14.60 -2.96
CA ASP A 172 -12.77 15.97 -2.53
C ASP A 172 -11.75 16.51 -1.53
N ASN A 173 -11.19 15.63 -0.69
CA ASN A 173 -10.11 15.96 0.25
C ASN A 173 -8.70 15.90 -0.39
N GLY A 174 -8.60 15.65 -1.70
CA GLY A 174 -7.32 15.57 -2.41
C GLY A 174 -6.49 14.33 -2.09
N TYR A 175 -7.10 13.26 -1.56
CA TYR A 175 -6.41 12.01 -1.28
C TYR A 175 -5.93 11.34 -2.57
N GLN A 176 -4.67 10.92 -2.59
CA GLN A 176 -4.05 10.25 -3.71
C GLN A 176 -3.68 8.82 -3.32
N PRO A 177 -4.13 7.80 -4.08
CA PRO A 177 -3.68 6.43 -3.87
C PRO A 177 -2.16 6.34 -3.94
N SER A 178 -1.55 5.49 -3.10
CA SER A 178 -0.10 5.32 -3.05
C SER A 178 0.53 5.04 -4.41
N TRP A 179 -0.14 4.24 -5.26
CA TRP A 179 0.38 3.91 -6.59
C TRP A 179 0.46 5.13 -7.50
N VAL A 180 -0.47 6.09 -7.40
CA VAL A 180 -0.45 7.34 -8.18
C VAL A 180 0.78 8.18 -7.80
N VAL A 181 1.03 8.31 -6.50
CA VAL A 181 2.19 9.06 -5.98
C VAL A 181 3.48 8.40 -6.47
N THR A 182 3.63 7.09 -6.28
CA THR A 182 4.82 6.37 -6.75
C THR A 182 4.99 6.44 -8.28
N GLN A 183 3.90 6.44 -9.05
CA GLN A 183 3.96 6.58 -10.51
C GLN A 183 4.54 7.95 -10.90
N ARG A 184 4.10 9.01 -10.21
CA ARG A 184 4.64 10.36 -10.40
C ARG A 184 6.12 10.39 -10.03
N ASP A 185 6.50 9.82 -8.89
CA ASP A 185 7.90 9.79 -8.43
C ASP A 185 8.82 9.03 -9.41
N ILE A 186 8.34 7.93 -9.99
CA ILE A 186 9.05 7.18 -11.03
C ILE A 186 9.25 8.06 -12.26
N ARG A 187 8.20 8.76 -12.75
CA ARG A 187 8.31 9.64 -13.92
C ARG A 187 9.32 10.77 -13.69
N GLU A 188 9.21 11.46 -12.55
CA GLU A 188 10.14 12.54 -12.20
C GLU A 188 11.58 12.02 -12.06
N SER A 189 11.77 10.83 -11.49
CA SER A 189 13.10 10.23 -11.35
C SER A 189 13.70 9.82 -12.69
N VAL A 190 12.89 9.25 -13.59
CA VAL A 190 13.29 8.94 -14.97
C VAL A 190 13.72 10.21 -15.70
N ASP A 191 12.94 11.28 -15.60
CA ASP A 191 13.26 12.56 -16.26
C ASP A 191 14.54 13.18 -15.69
N ARG A 192 14.74 13.13 -14.36
CA ARG A 192 15.99 13.55 -13.71
C ARG A 192 17.20 12.77 -14.25
N ILE A 193 17.12 11.45 -14.31
CA ILE A 193 18.22 10.59 -14.81
C ILE A 193 18.51 10.90 -16.29
N ARG A 194 17.47 10.98 -17.12
CA ARG A 194 17.60 11.28 -18.55
C ARG A 194 18.22 12.64 -18.80
N ASN A 195 17.76 13.67 -18.09
CA ASN A 195 18.34 15.00 -18.21
C ASN A 195 19.80 15.03 -17.78
N ARG A 196 20.15 14.35 -16.67
CA ARG A 196 21.54 14.23 -16.21
C ARG A 196 22.44 13.56 -17.24
N LEU A 197 21.99 12.44 -17.84
CA LEU A 197 22.71 11.75 -18.91
C LEU A 197 22.86 12.62 -20.16
N LEU A 198 21.78 13.28 -20.59
CA LEU A 198 21.79 14.14 -21.78
C LEU A 198 22.70 15.36 -21.60
N GLU A 199 22.66 16.01 -20.44
CA GLU A 199 23.56 17.12 -20.12
C GLU A 199 25.01 16.65 -20.00
N GLY A 200 25.24 15.53 -19.31
CA GLY A 200 26.55 14.91 -19.21
C GLY A 200 27.13 14.66 -20.60
N ARG A 201 26.37 14.02 -21.49
CA ARG A 201 26.82 13.73 -22.86
C ARG A 201 26.99 15.00 -23.71
N ALA A 202 26.11 15.99 -23.57
CA ALA A 202 26.17 17.22 -24.35
C ALA A 202 27.37 18.12 -23.98
N ARG A 203 27.86 18.07 -22.74
CA ARG A 203 29.04 18.81 -22.30
C ARG A 203 30.34 18.26 -22.88
N LEU A 204 30.37 16.97 -23.20
CA LEU A 204 31.58 16.29 -23.64
C LEU A 204 31.86 16.59 -25.12
N SER A 205 33.15 16.70 -25.45
CA SER A 205 33.61 16.90 -26.82
C SER A 205 33.48 15.63 -27.67
N ASP A 206 33.61 15.79 -29.00
CA ASP A 206 33.56 14.68 -29.96
C ASP A 206 34.65 14.88 -31.02
N PRO A 207 35.69 14.03 -31.10
CA PRO A 207 35.98 12.87 -30.25
C PRO A 207 36.37 13.26 -28.81
N MET A 208 36.02 12.39 -27.86
CA MET A 208 36.12 12.63 -26.43
C MET A 208 37.57 12.52 -25.92
N THR A 209 38.02 13.46 -25.09
CA THR A 209 39.37 13.39 -24.47
C THR A 209 39.44 12.29 -23.39
N PRO A 210 40.63 11.73 -23.06
CA PRO A 210 40.74 10.66 -22.05
C PRO A 210 40.23 11.07 -20.66
N THR A 211 40.40 12.33 -20.27
CA THR A 211 39.88 12.86 -19.00
C THR A 211 38.36 12.96 -18.99
N GLU A 212 37.77 13.35 -20.12
CA GLU A 212 36.32 13.41 -20.32
C GLU A 212 35.70 12.01 -20.38
N GLN A 213 36.41 11.01 -20.92
CA GLN A 213 35.99 9.61 -20.88
C GLN A 213 35.87 9.09 -19.45
N ASN A 214 36.88 9.34 -18.61
CA ASN A 214 36.83 8.97 -17.19
C ASN A 214 35.67 9.65 -16.45
N GLN A 215 35.39 10.93 -16.75
CA GLN A 215 34.24 11.64 -16.16
C GLN A 215 32.91 11.05 -16.62
N TRP A 216 32.81 10.63 -17.89
CA TRP A 216 31.63 9.98 -18.43
C TRP A 216 31.39 8.61 -17.79
N GLU A 217 32.45 7.82 -17.60
CA GLU A 217 32.37 6.51 -16.92
C GLU A 217 31.92 6.65 -15.47
N GLN A 218 32.45 7.63 -14.73
CA GLN A 218 32.00 7.94 -13.36
C GLN A 218 30.52 8.34 -13.33
N LEU A 219 30.09 9.15 -14.30
CA LEU A 219 28.68 9.52 -14.43
C LEU A 219 27.82 8.28 -14.72
N CYS A 220 28.26 7.40 -15.62
CA CYS A 220 27.56 6.14 -15.92
C CYS A 220 27.41 5.27 -14.67
N ALA A 221 28.47 5.11 -13.87
CA ALA A 221 28.42 4.36 -12.61
C ALA A 221 27.42 4.98 -11.62
N SER A 222 27.44 6.30 -11.45
CA SER A 222 26.47 6.99 -10.57
C SER A 222 25.02 6.82 -11.03
N VAL A 223 24.80 6.81 -12.35
CA VAL A 223 23.47 6.63 -12.94
C VAL A 223 23.01 5.19 -12.81
N GLU A 224 23.92 4.22 -12.90
CA GLU A 224 23.61 2.81 -12.69
C GLU A 224 23.05 2.57 -11.29
N GLU A 225 23.67 3.13 -10.26
CA GLU A 225 23.14 3.07 -8.88
C GLU A 225 21.75 3.69 -8.74
N ASP A 226 21.52 4.84 -9.38
CA ASP A 226 20.21 5.50 -9.36
C ASP A 226 19.16 4.71 -10.14
N LEU A 227 19.54 4.07 -11.26
CA LEU A 227 18.68 3.14 -11.99
C LEU A 227 18.34 1.90 -11.16
N MET A 228 19.26 1.37 -10.35
CA MET A 228 18.93 0.28 -9.43
C MET A 228 17.88 0.69 -8.40
N LYS A 229 18.01 1.89 -7.83
CA LYS A 229 16.99 2.44 -6.90
C LYS A 229 15.65 2.66 -7.60
N LEU A 230 15.69 3.18 -8.83
CA LEU A 230 14.51 3.37 -9.65
C LEU A 230 13.82 2.03 -9.99
N ASN A 231 14.57 1.01 -10.37
CA ASN A 231 14.03 -0.31 -10.70
C ASN A 231 13.38 -0.97 -9.48
N LYS A 232 13.96 -0.82 -8.28
CA LYS A 232 13.31 -1.25 -7.03
C LYS A 232 11.99 -0.51 -6.78
N MET A 233 11.93 0.78 -7.09
CA MET A 233 10.69 1.57 -6.97
C MET A 233 9.65 1.12 -8.00
N VAL A 234 10.08 0.76 -9.21
CA VAL A 234 9.24 0.15 -10.25
C VAL A 234 8.69 -1.20 -9.80
N ASP A 235 9.50 -2.04 -9.14
CA ASP A 235 9.04 -3.30 -8.57
C ASP A 235 7.94 -3.07 -7.53
N ASN A 236 8.19 -2.17 -6.58
CA ASN A 236 7.19 -1.82 -5.57
C ASN A 236 5.90 -1.28 -6.20
N TYR A 237 6.02 -0.43 -7.22
CA TYR A 237 4.88 0.07 -7.98
C TYR A 237 4.12 -1.07 -8.67
N ASN A 238 4.82 -1.99 -9.33
CA ASN A 238 4.20 -3.13 -10.01
C ASN A 238 3.41 -4.05 -9.06
N LEU A 239 3.78 -4.11 -7.78
CA LEU A 239 3.08 -4.87 -6.74
C LEU A 239 1.78 -4.22 -6.27
N ILE A 240 1.67 -2.89 -6.31
CA ILE A 240 0.53 -2.13 -5.75
C ILE A 240 -0.49 -1.68 -6.80
N VAL A 241 -0.14 -1.79 -8.08
CA VAL A 241 -0.95 -1.29 -9.18
C VAL A 241 -2.20 -2.16 -9.41
N PRO A 242 -3.38 -1.56 -9.63
CA PRO A 242 -4.64 -2.30 -9.74
C PRO A 242 -4.83 -3.05 -11.07
N MET A 243 -4.07 -2.72 -12.12
CA MET A 243 -4.24 -3.29 -13.46
C MET A 243 -2.90 -3.72 -14.07
N LEU A 244 -2.85 -4.91 -14.68
CA LEU A 244 -1.63 -5.44 -15.29
C LEU A 244 -1.08 -4.52 -16.40
N SER A 245 -1.95 -3.86 -17.16
CA SER A 245 -1.58 -2.91 -18.23
C SER A 245 -0.84 -1.67 -17.73
N MET A 246 -0.94 -1.36 -16.44
CA MET A 246 -0.28 -0.22 -15.81
C MET A 246 1.11 -0.56 -15.25
N GLN A 247 1.51 -1.84 -15.24
CA GLN A 247 2.84 -2.26 -14.80
C GLN A 247 3.92 -1.72 -15.75
N MET A 248 5.10 -1.46 -15.18
CA MET A 248 6.24 -0.88 -15.89
C MET A 248 7.38 -1.90 -15.97
N VAL A 249 8.14 -1.82 -17.07
CA VAL A 249 9.36 -2.61 -17.26
C VAL A 249 10.55 -1.87 -16.67
N HIS A 250 11.55 -2.62 -16.22
CA HIS A 250 12.82 -2.06 -15.76
C HIS A 250 13.54 -1.24 -16.82
N PHE A 251 14.26 -0.24 -16.33
CA PHE A 251 15.12 0.61 -17.12
C PHE A 251 16.52 0.01 -17.17
N SER A 252 17.08 -0.14 -18.38
CA SER A 252 18.44 -0.62 -18.58
C SER A 252 19.39 0.52 -18.91
N LEU A 253 20.58 0.49 -18.31
CA LEU A 253 21.61 1.51 -18.49
C LEU A 253 21.95 1.68 -19.97
N VAL A 254 22.23 0.58 -20.68
CA VAL A 254 22.61 0.59 -22.10
C VAL A 254 21.58 1.34 -22.97
N ARG A 255 20.28 1.11 -22.75
CA ARG A 255 19.22 1.77 -23.52
C ARG A 255 19.13 3.27 -23.22
N GLU A 256 19.31 3.66 -21.96
CA GLU A 256 19.27 5.06 -21.56
C GLU A 256 20.53 5.83 -22.00
N LEU A 257 21.71 5.18 -22.03
CA LEU A 257 22.93 5.73 -22.58
C LEU A 257 22.81 5.97 -24.10
N ASP A 258 22.37 4.97 -24.85
CA ASP A 258 22.15 5.07 -26.29
C ASP A 258 21.11 6.15 -26.63
N ARG A 259 20.04 6.26 -25.83
CA ARG A 259 19.09 7.38 -25.91
C ARG A 259 19.75 8.73 -25.65
N ALA A 260 20.63 8.82 -24.66
CA ALA A 260 21.34 10.06 -24.34
C ALA A 260 22.33 10.48 -25.43
N VAL A 261 23.04 9.53 -26.04
CA VAL A 261 23.94 9.78 -27.18
C VAL A 261 23.16 10.32 -28.37
N ARG A 262 22.10 9.62 -28.80
CA ARG A 262 21.25 10.09 -29.89
C ARG A 262 20.60 11.45 -29.60
N GLY A 263 20.15 11.66 -28.37
CA GLY A 263 19.57 12.94 -27.96
C GLY A 263 20.59 14.08 -27.97
N ALA A 264 21.85 13.84 -27.57
CA ALA A 264 22.91 14.83 -27.63
C ALA A 264 23.30 15.16 -29.08
N GLU A 265 23.39 14.16 -29.96
CA GLU A 265 23.62 14.35 -31.39
C GLU A 265 22.52 15.18 -32.04
N GLN A 266 21.26 14.85 -31.78
CA GLN A 266 20.11 15.62 -32.27
C GLN A 266 20.16 17.08 -31.80
N ARG A 267 20.41 17.32 -30.50
CA ARG A 267 20.56 18.68 -29.96
C ARG A 267 21.67 19.46 -30.66
N ARG A 268 22.82 18.83 -30.95
CA ARG A 268 23.92 19.48 -31.69
C ARG A 268 23.48 19.85 -33.11
N MET A 269 22.78 18.94 -33.80
CA MET A 269 22.28 19.20 -35.16
C MET A 269 21.23 20.31 -35.19
N ASP A 270 20.32 20.35 -34.23
CA ASP A 270 19.32 21.41 -34.11
C ASP A 270 19.96 22.77 -33.82
N GLN A 271 20.97 22.82 -32.94
CA GLN A 271 21.76 24.03 -32.70
C GLN A 271 22.47 24.54 -33.96
N LEU A 272 22.99 23.65 -34.81
CA LEU A 272 23.60 24.02 -36.08
C LEU A 272 22.57 24.58 -37.05
N ARG A 273 21.42 23.91 -37.19
CA ARG A 273 20.29 24.37 -38.03
C ARG A 273 19.77 25.73 -37.59
N ASP A 274 19.67 25.98 -36.29
CA ASP A 274 19.19 27.25 -35.76
C ASP A 274 20.20 28.38 -35.97
N LYS A 275 21.51 28.11 -35.80
CA LYS A 275 22.58 29.05 -36.17
C LYS A 275 22.56 29.39 -37.66
N GLU A 276 22.29 28.42 -38.53
CA GLU A 276 22.16 28.64 -39.97
C GLU A 276 20.94 29.50 -40.33
N LYS A 277 19.78 29.19 -39.75
CA LYS A 277 18.56 30.00 -39.92
C LYS A 277 18.78 31.44 -39.43
N GLU A 278 19.44 31.61 -38.29
CA GLU A 278 19.76 32.95 -37.77
C GLU A 278 20.72 33.70 -38.71
N ARG A 279 21.76 33.03 -39.23
CA ARG A 279 22.64 33.61 -40.26
C ARG A 279 21.89 33.99 -41.53
N GLN A 280 20.92 33.19 -41.97
CA GLN A 280 20.08 33.51 -43.13
C GLN A 280 19.18 34.72 -42.85
N ARG A 281 18.52 34.77 -41.68
CA ARG A 281 17.71 35.94 -41.25
C ARG A 281 18.54 37.22 -41.23
N ARG A 282 19.72 37.20 -40.62
CA ARG A 282 20.65 38.35 -40.61
C ARG A 282 21.09 38.78 -42.02
N LYS A 283 21.25 37.82 -42.95
CA LYS A 283 21.56 38.13 -44.36
C LYS A 283 20.36 38.76 -45.07
N GLU A 284 19.15 38.27 -44.83
CA GLU A 284 17.92 38.84 -45.39
C GLU A 284 17.63 40.23 -44.87
N GLU A 285 17.81 40.47 -43.56
CA GLU A 285 17.69 41.80 -42.95
C GLU A 285 18.68 42.78 -43.57
N LYS A 286 19.97 42.41 -43.67
CA LYS A 286 20.98 43.24 -44.36
C LYS A 286 20.62 43.51 -45.83
N LYS A 287 20.05 42.54 -46.54
CA LYS A 287 19.56 42.74 -47.92
C LYS A 287 18.39 43.72 -47.96
N ARG A 288 17.43 43.61 -47.02
CA ARG A 288 16.30 44.54 -46.89
C ARG A 288 16.77 45.95 -46.55
N GLU A 289 17.67 46.11 -45.59
CA GLU A 289 18.29 47.40 -45.23
C GLU A 289 19.03 48.02 -46.41
N ASN A 290 19.85 47.23 -47.13
CA ASN A 290 20.54 47.68 -48.34
C ASN A 290 19.56 48.08 -49.46
N SER A 291 18.44 47.36 -49.63
CA SER A 291 17.41 47.73 -50.61
C SER A 291 16.65 49.02 -50.22
N SER A 292 16.38 49.21 -48.92
CA SER A 292 15.72 50.40 -48.38
C SER A 292 16.62 51.63 -48.44
N SER A 293 17.93 51.49 -48.18
CA SER A 293 18.89 52.58 -48.32
C SER A 293 19.12 52.96 -49.79
N LYS A 294 19.16 51.98 -50.70
CA LYS A 294 19.27 52.23 -52.15
C LYS A 294 18.03 52.94 -52.72
N THR A 295 16.83 52.57 -52.28
CA THR A 295 15.58 53.30 -52.64
C THR A 295 15.55 54.71 -52.06
N ARG A 296 15.95 54.88 -50.79
CA ARG A 296 16.08 56.20 -50.15
C ARG A 296 17.12 57.09 -50.85
N ALA A 297 18.26 56.54 -51.25
CA ALA A 297 19.29 57.25 -52.01
C ALA A 297 18.79 57.66 -53.42
N LYS A 298 18.10 56.77 -54.14
CA LYS A 298 17.45 57.12 -55.42
C LYS A 298 16.42 58.23 -55.27
N SER A 299 15.57 58.17 -54.24
CA SER A 299 14.57 59.22 -53.98
C SER A 299 15.22 60.58 -53.67
N ARG A 300 16.31 60.62 -52.88
CA ARG A 300 17.07 61.85 -52.61
C ARG A 300 17.77 62.40 -53.86
N GLY A 301 18.33 61.52 -54.70
CA GLY A 301 18.97 61.91 -55.96
C GLY A 301 17.98 62.53 -56.97
N LEU A 302 16.78 61.95 -57.09
CA LEU A 302 15.71 62.50 -57.92
C LEU A 302 15.24 63.88 -57.44
N VAL A 303 15.04 64.04 -56.13
CA VAL A 303 14.66 65.33 -55.53
C VAL A 303 15.76 66.39 -55.72
N SER A 304 17.03 66.01 -55.56
CA SER A 304 18.17 66.91 -55.82
C SER A 304 18.29 67.30 -57.30
N TRP A 305 17.99 66.39 -58.23
CA TRP A 305 17.98 66.69 -59.67
C TRP A 305 16.85 67.64 -60.04
N MET A 306 15.63 67.41 -59.54
CA MET A 306 14.50 68.33 -59.71
C MET A 306 14.78 69.73 -59.13
N GLN A 307 15.41 69.83 -57.95
CA GLN A 307 15.77 71.11 -57.34
C GLN A 307 16.84 71.87 -58.15
N ARG A 308 17.74 71.17 -58.85
CA ARG A 308 18.70 71.80 -59.78
C ARG A 308 18.04 72.25 -61.08
N PHE A 309 17.06 71.50 -61.58
CA PHE A 309 16.32 71.84 -62.80
C PHE A 309 15.42 73.07 -62.61
N LEU A 310 14.88 73.28 -61.41
CA LEU A 310 14.07 74.44 -61.04
C LEU A 310 14.87 75.71 -60.66
N ARG A 311 16.21 75.64 -60.69
CA ARG A 311 17.11 76.77 -60.37
C ARG A 311 17.85 77.33 -61.60
N CYS A 312 17.50 76.87 -62.80
CA CYS A 312 17.86 77.52 -64.08
C CYS A 312 16.66 78.32 -64.58
#